data_AF-A0A358U7J3-F1
#
_entry.id   AF-A0A358U7J3-F1
#
_cell.length_a   1.000
_cell.length_b   1.000
_cell.length_c   1.000
_cell.angle_alpha   90.00
_cell.angle_beta   90.00
_cell.angle_gamma   90.00
#
_symmetry.space_group_name_H-M   'P 1'
#
loop_
_entity.id
_entity.type
_entity.pdbx_description
1 polymer ?
#
loop_
_entity_poly.entity_id
_entity_poly.type
_entity_poly.pdbx_seq_one_letter_code
_entity_poly.pdbx_strand_id
1 'polypeptide(L)'
;MNTVVEQIAVDLGKIKNLAEDFLLHHSQIRYCGQIEGVIGFSSYEWVKIDHQGQQIQARLYKEYSCLAELMETLISELPSEYQRTFKECKGEVLSCIEQNRQVWDSSTTEVFEKVHGNLDKQFELVKNLYSNNDGGHIFVPDTNAILINPHLDKWTFEDAVKFEIILTPSVLSELDQLKMVGRNEEVRNKAQSIIRSIKEYRRRGRLTEGVTLKKNVSMIRALAVEPEFEKTFSWLQEDNKDDRLLASFMEIMKGYPNSVVILVTSDINLQNKAEYARLPFLEPPKEE
;
A
#
# COMPACT_ATOMS: atom_id res chain seq x y z
N MET A 1 4.17 0.93 15.42
CA MET A 1 3.60 0.90 14.05
C MET A 1 4.47 1.73 13.09
N ASN A 2 4.60 1.35 11.81
CA ASN A 2 5.40 2.09 10.80
C ASN A 2 4.51 2.92 9.87
N THR A 3 5.03 4.01 9.32
CA THR A 3 4.42 4.69 8.16
C THR A 3 4.58 3.85 6.89
N VAL A 4 3.85 4.19 5.82
CA VAL A 4 4.01 3.48 4.54
C VAL A 4 5.41 3.68 3.96
N VAL A 5 5.99 4.87 4.11
CA VAL A 5 7.36 5.18 3.64
C VAL A 5 8.39 4.35 4.40
N GLU A 6 8.27 4.26 5.73
CA GLU A 6 9.15 3.42 6.56
C GLU A 6 9.03 1.94 6.22
N GLN A 7 7.80 1.46 6.01
CA GLN A 7 7.55 0.06 5.66
C GLN A 7 8.14 -0.29 4.28
N ILE A 8 8.00 0.61 3.30
CA ILE A 8 8.62 0.45 1.97
C ILE A 8 10.15 0.41 2.08
N ALA A 9 10.76 1.25 2.92
CA ALA A 9 12.21 1.22 3.14
C ALA A 9 12.67 -0.15 3.67
N VAL A 10 11.94 -0.72 4.64
CA VAL A 10 12.21 -2.05 5.19
C VAL A 10 12.08 -3.13 4.12
N ASP A 11 11.02 -3.11 3.32
CA ASP A 11 10.78 -4.13 2.30
C ASP A 11 11.74 -4.00 1.11
N LEU A 12 12.16 -2.79 0.74
CA LEU A 12 13.23 -2.57 -0.23
C LEU A 12 14.57 -3.13 0.25
N GLY A 13 14.89 -2.99 1.55
CA GLY A 13 16.08 -3.63 2.13
C GLY A 13 16.07 -5.15 1.94
N LYS A 14 14.93 -5.80 2.15
CA LYS A 14 14.77 -7.25 1.89
C LYS A 14 14.92 -7.59 0.42
N ILE A 15 14.34 -6.80 -0.48
CA ILE A 15 14.45 -7.00 -1.93
C ILE A 15 15.88 -6.83 -2.41
N LYS A 16 16.62 -5.84 -1.90
CA LYS A 16 18.03 -5.64 -2.23
C LYS A 16 18.88 -6.84 -1.82
N ASN A 17 18.68 -7.39 -0.62
CA ASN A 17 19.38 -8.59 -0.18
C ASN A 17 19.03 -9.82 -1.05
N LEU A 18 17.76 -9.98 -1.44
CA LEU A 18 17.36 -11.04 -2.38
C LEU A 18 17.94 -10.86 -3.77
N ALA A 19 18.04 -9.62 -4.26
CA ALA A 19 18.65 -9.29 -5.54
C ALA A 19 20.16 -9.52 -5.53
N GLU A 20 20.84 -9.21 -4.43
CA GLU A 20 22.25 -9.53 -4.22
C GLU A 20 22.48 -11.03 -4.30
N ASP A 21 21.71 -11.81 -3.53
CA ASP A 21 21.81 -13.27 -3.53
C ASP A 21 21.57 -13.85 -4.93
N PHE A 22 20.52 -13.39 -5.60
CA PHE A 22 20.16 -13.84 -6.93
C PHE A 22 21.22 -13.49 -7.99
N LEU A 23 21.61 -12.21 -8.09
CA LEU A 23 22.45 -11.72 -9.18
C LEU A 23 23.91 -12.12 -8.99
N LEU A 24 24.41 -12.15 -7.75
CA LEU A 24 25.83 -12.42 -7.50
C LEU A 24 26.13 -13.92 -7.34
N HIS A 25 25.19 -14.72 -6.82
CA HIS A 25 25.43 -16.14 -6.55
C HIS A 25 24.70 -17.09 -7.51
N HIS A 26 23.57 -16.66 -8.08
CA HIS A 26 22.72 -17.54 -8.90
C HIS A 26 22.56 -17.10 -10.36
N SER A 27 23.25 -16.04 -10.76
CA SER A 27 23.19 -15.49 -12.12
C SER A 27 24.57 -15.40 -12.73
N GLN A 28 24.65 -15.57 -14.05
CA GLN A 28 25.89 -15.47 -14.81
C GLN A 28 25.59 -14.86 -16.17
N ILE A 29 26.53 -14.08 -16.68
CA ILE A 29 26.48 -13.54 -18.03
C ILE A 29 27.67 -14.05 -18.85
N ARG A 30 27.46 -14.23 -20.15
CA ARG A 30 28.47 -14.66 -21.11
C ARG A 30 28.61 -13.61 -22.21
N TYR A 31 29.85 -13.28 -22.56
CA TYR A 31 30.16 -12.40 -23.67
C TYR A 31 29.75 -13.03 -25.02
N CYS A 32 28.98 -12.29 -25.83
CA CYS A 32 28.45 -12.77 -27.12
C CYS A 32 29.03 -12.03 -28.34
N GLY A 33 30.00 -11.15 -28.15
CA GLY A 33 30.66 -10.41 -29.24
C GLY A 33 30.28 -8.93 -29.31
N GLN A 34 30.80 -8.25 -30.33
CA GLN A 34 30.38 -6.90 -30.72
C GLN A 34 29.23 -7.00 -31.72
N ILE A 35 28.26 -6.10 -31.59
CA ILE A 35 27.17 -5.99 -32.57
C ILE A 35 27.75 -5.38 -33.86
N GLU A 36 27.65 -6.10 -34.97
CA GLU A 36 28.09 -5.60 -36.28
C GLU A 36 27.39 -4.27 -36.61
N GLY A 37 28.19 -3.22 -36.86
CA GLY A 37 27.70 -1.89 -37.25
C GLY A 37 27.60 -0.86 -36.13
N VAL A 38 27.84 -1.22 -34.86
CA VAL A 38 27.86 -0.26 -33.74
C VAL A 38 29.23 -0.30 -33.05
N ILE A 39 30.05 0.73 -33.26
CA ILE A 39 31.37 0.84 -32.62
C ILE A 39 31.18 1.07 -31.12
N GLY A 40 31.74 0.19 -30.29
CA GLY A 40 31.92 0.40 -28.85
C GLY A 40 30.95 -0.33 -27.91
N PHE A 41 29.99 -1.11 -28.41
CA PHE A 41 29.08 -1.87 -27.56
C PHE A 41 29.35 -3.38 -27.63
N SER A 42 29.71 -3.94 -26.48
CA SER A 42 29.81 -5.38 -26.26
C SER A 42 28.49 -5.89 -25.72
N SER A 43 27.93 -6.95 -26.31
CA SER A 43 26.69 -7.56 -25.82
C SER A 43 26.99 -8.82 -25.02
N TYR A 44 26.35 -8.93 -23.87
CA TYR A 44 26.35 -10.11 -23.01
C TYR A 44 24.97 -10.75 -22.99
N GLU A 45 24.94 -12.06 -22.81
CA GLU A 45 23.70 -12.83 -22.64
C GLU A 45 23.70 -13.58 -21.32
N TRP A 46 22.50 -13.72 -20.75
CA TRP A 46 22.30 -14.50 -19.54
C TRP A 46 22.54 -15.98 -19.79
N VAL A 47 23.29 -16.60 -18.88
CA VAL A 47 23.41 -18.05 -18.83
C VAL A 47 22.15 -18.61 -18.17
N LYS A 48 21.72 -19.80 -18.61
CA LYS A 48 20.57 -20.49 -18.05
C LYS A 48 20.72 -20.67 -16.53
N ILE A 49 19.73 -20.19 -15.79
CA ILE A 49 19.64 -20.30 -14.33
C ILE A 49 19.42 -21.76 -13.91
N ASP A 50 20.06 -22.17 -12.83
CA ASP A 50 19.88 -23.48 -12.22
C ASP A 50 18.58 -23.57 -11.40
N HIS A 51 18.25 -24.75 -10.87
CA HIS A 51 16.98 -24.96 -10.15
C HIS A 51 16.87 -24.10 -8.88
N GLN A 52 17.97 -23.94 -8.13
CA GLN A 52 17.97 -23.12 -6.92
C GLN A 52 17.80 -21.63 -7.27
N GLY A 53 18.51 -21.15 -8.29
CA GLY A 53 18.38 -19.79 -8.80
C GLY A 53 16.98 -19.49 -9.31
N GLN A 54 16.29 -20.45 -9.95
CA GLN A 54 14.89 -20.27 -10.38
C GLN A 54 13.93 -20.05 -9.20
N GLN A 55 14.15 -20.74 -8.06
CA GLN A 55 13.34 -20.53 -6.86
C GLN A 55 13.54 -19.13 -6.27
N ILE A 56 14.80 -18.68 -6.22
CA ILE A 56 15.15 -17.34 -5.72
C ILE A 56 14.61 -16.27 -6.69
N GLN A 57 14.76 -16.48 -8.00
CA GLN A 57 14.21 -15.61 -9.05
C GLN A 57 12.70 -15.44 -8.90
N ALA A 58 11.95 -16.55 -8.78
CA ALA A 58 10.50 -16.51 -8.65
C ALA A 58 10.05 -15.78 -7.39
N ARG A 59 10.76 -15.98 -6.26
CA ARG A 59 10.52 -15.25 -5.01
C ARG A 59 10.81 -13.76 -5.19
N LEU A 60 11.98 -13.40 -5.69
CA LEU A 60 12.38 -12.01 -5.91
C LEU A 60 11.41 -11.28 -6.83
N TYR A 61 11.02 -11.92 -7.95
CA TYR A 61 10.04 -11.38 -8.90
C TYR A 61 8.71 -11.07 -8.21
N LYS A 62 8.17 -12.03 -7.44
CA LYS A 62 6.91 -11.84 -6.72
C LYS A 62 7.00 -10.72 -5.68
N GLU A 63 8.02 -10.78 -4.82
CA GLU A 63 8.20 -9.81 -3.72
C GLU A 63 8.36 -8.38 -4.27
N TYR A 64 9.19 -8.21 -5.30
CA TYR A 64 9.39 -6.92 -5.96
C TYR A 64 8.15 -6.45 -6.71
N SER A 65 7.47 -7.32 -7.46
CA SER A 65 6.28 -6.92 -8.23
C SER A 65 5.16 -6.40 -7.33
N CYS A 66 4.90 -7.07 -6.20
CA CYS A 66 3.91 -6.59 -5.22
C CYS A 66 4.31 -5.24 -4.61
N LEU A 67 5.60 -5.05 -4.24
CA LEU A 67 6.05 -3.77 -3.70
C LEU A 67 6.02 -2.65 -4.74
N ALA A 68 6.40 -2.95 -5.98
CA ALA A 68 6.39 -2.01 -7.09
C ALA A 68 4.97 -1.56 -7.43
N GLU A 69 3.97 -2.44 -7.33
CA GLU A 69 2.55 -2.06 -7.49
C GLU A 69 2.13 -1.07 -6.40
N LEU A 70 2.42 -1.34 -5.11
CA LEU A 70 2.15 -0.39 -4.02
C LEU A 70 2.82 0.97 -4.26
N MET A 71 4.11 0.99 -4.61
CA MET A 71 4.83 2.24 -4.87
C MET A 71 4.25 2.99 -6.07
N GLU A 72 3.92 2.28 -7.16
CA GLU A 72 3.30 2.87 -8.36
C GLU A 72 1.95 3.50 -8.04
N THR A 73 1.15 2.83 -7.22
CA THR A 73 -0.12 3.35 -6.73
C THR A 73 0.08 4.60 -5.86
N LEU A 74 1.06 4.62 -4.96
CA LEU A 74 1.34 5.78 -4.11
C LEU A 74 1.72 7.03 -4.91
N ILE A 75 2.50 6.86 -5.98
CA ILE A 75 2.99 7.98 -6.81
C ILE A 75 2.00 8.38 -7.91
N SER A 76 0.81 7.79 -7.98
CA SER A 76 -0.15 8.00 -9.08
C SER A 76 -0.58 9.47 -9.26
N GLU A 77 -0.44 10.29 -8.21
CA GLU A 77 -0.77 11.71 -8.21
C GLU A 77 0.42 12.62 -8.54
N LEU A 78 1.63 12.07 -8.60
CA LEU A 78 2.81 12.84 -8.99
C LEU A 78 2.73 13.24 -10.47
N PRO A 79 3.39 14.34 -10.88
CA PRO A 79 3.52 14.69 -12.30
C PRO A 79 4.01 13.53 -13.18
N SER A 80 3.55 13.51 -14.43
CA SER A 80 3.76 12.40 -15.38
C SER A 80 5.24 12.04 -15.62
N GLU A 81 6.15 12.99 -15.48
CA GLU A 81 7.59 12.78 -15.56
C GLU A 81 8.10 11.83 -14.48
N TYR A 82 7.64 11.98 -13.23
CA TYR A 82 8.00 11.10 -12.11
C TYR A 82 7.41 9.70 -12.29
N GLN A 83 6.16 9.62 -12.75
CA GLN A 83 5.52 8.33 -13.05
C GLN A 83 6.27 7.58 -14.17
N ARG A 84 6.69 8.30 -15.21
CA ARG A 84 7.50 7.74 -16.30
C ARG A 84 8.86 7.24 -15.77
N THR A 85 9.53 8.05 -14.96
CA THR A 85 10.82 7.68 -14.34
C THR A 85 10.67 6.40 -13.51
N PHE A 86 9.61 6.29 -12.72
CA PHE A 86 9.32 5.07 -11.95
C PHE A 86 9.12 3.86 -12.87
N LYS A 87 8.30 3.99 -13.92
CA LYS A 87 8.05 2.91 -14.90
C LYS A 87 9.32 2.46 -15.61
N GLU A 88 10.18 3.39 -15.99
CA GLU A 88 11.49 3.08 -16.59
C GLU A 88 12.38 2.31 -15.60
N CYS A 89 12.52 2.79 -14.35
CA CYS A 89 13.27 2.09 -13.31
C CYS A 89 12.70 0.69 -13.03
N LYS A 90 11.37 0.55 -12.97
CA LYS A 90 10.67 -0.72 -12.79
C LYS A 90 10.96 -1.70 -13.93
N GLY A 91 10.89 -1.22 -15.17
CA GLY A 91 11.20 -2.03 -16.35
C GLY A 91 12.64 -2.55 -16.37
N GLU A 92 13.60 -1.71 -15.98
CA GLU A 92 15.01 -2.10 -15.86
C GLU A 92 15.21 -3.17 -14.78
N VAL A 93 14.62 -2.98 -13.58
CA VAL A 93 14.70 -3.98 -12.50
C VAL A 93 14.07 -5.30 -12.92
N LEU A 94 12.86 -5.29 -13.48
CA LEU A 94 12.18 -6.50 -13.94
C LEU A 94 12.97 -7.23 -15.03
N SER A 95 13.52 -6.50 -16.01
CA SER A 95 14.34 -7.11 -17.06
C SER A 95 15.58 -7.82 -16.50
N CYS A 96 16.18 -7.29 -15.44
CA CYS A 96 17.34 -7.91 -14.78
C CYS A 96 16.92 -9.13 -13.94
N ILE A 97 15.77 -9.08 -13.28
CA ILE A 97 15.22 -10.23 -12.52
C ILE A 97 14.82 -11.36 -13.49
N GLU A 98 14.12 -11.04 -14.57
CA GLU A 98 13.62 -12.01 -15.56
C GLU A 98 14.74 -12.60 -16.42
N GLN A 99 15.87 -11.90 -16.57
CA GLN A 99 17.01 -12.31 -17.39
C GLN A 99 16.63 -12.61 -18.86
N ASN A 100 15.67 -11.86 -19.39
CA ASN A 100 15.02 -12.09 -20.68
C ASN A 100 15.53 -11.18 -21.81
N ARG A 101 16.51 -10.31 -21.54
CA ARG A 101 17.12 -9.40 -22.53
C ARG A 101 18.64 -9.50 -22.51
N GLN A 102 19.25 -9.09 -23.60
CA GLN A 102 20.69 -8.86 -23.65
C GLN A 102 21.10 -7.75 -22.69
N VAL A 103 22.31 -7.88 -22.17
CA VAL A 103 22.88 -6.99 -21.17
C VAL A 103 24.13 -6.34 -21.75
N TRP A 104 24.32 -5.06 -21.44
CA TRP A 104 25.50 -4.30 -21.88
C TRP A 104 26.55 -4.19 -20.78
N ASP A 105 26.15 -4.44 -19.53
CA ASP A 105 26.99 -4.52 -18.35
C ASP A 105 27.96 -5.70 -18.47
N SER A 106 29.19 -5.48 -18.02
CA SER A 106 30.31 -6.42 -18.19
C SER A 106 30.42 -7.47 -17.08
N SER A 107 29.68 -7.28 -15.99
CA SER A 107 29.60 -8.23 -14.87
C SER A 107 28.23 -8.23 -14.20
N THR A 108 27.91 -9.31 -13.50
CA THR A 108 26.70 -9.38 -12.65
C THR A 108 26.73 -8.39 -11.49
N THR A 109 27.92 -7.99 -11.04
CA THR A 109 28.10 -6.92 -10.05
C THR A 109 27.65 -5.57 -10.60
N GLU A 110 28.01 -5.21 -11.83
CA GLU A 110 27.52 -3.97 -12.47
C GLU A 110 26.00 -3.98 -12.62
N VAL A 111 25.42 -5.12 -13.02
CA VAL A 111 23.95 -5.29 -13.08
C VAL A 111 23.32 -5.10 -11.71
N PHE A 112 23.90 -5.69 -10.65
CA PHE A 112 23.42 -5.54 -9.28
C PHE A 112 23.44 -4.08 -8.82
N GLU A 113 24.54 -3.35 -9.03
CA GLU A 113 24.65 -1.93 -8.69
C GLU A 113 23.61 -1.09 -9.45
N LYS A 114 23.38 -1.41 -10.72
CA LYS A 114 22.32 -0.77 -11.52
C LYS A 114 20.93 -1.06 -10.96
N VAL A 115 20.63 -2.31 -10.58
CA VAL A 115 19.36 -2.67 -9.94
C VAL A 115 19.20 -1.93 -8.62
N HIS A 116 20.21 -1.92 -7.77
CA HIS A 116 20.21 -1.20 -6.51
C HIS A 116 19.94 0.30 -6.70
N GLY A 117 20.62 0.94 -7.65
CA GLY A 117 20.40 2.35 -7.98
C GLY A 117 19.01 2.64 -8.54
N ASN A 118 18.40 1.72 -9.31
CA ASN A 118 17.01 1.87 -9.77
C ASN A 118 16.00 1.69 -8.63
N LEU A 119 16.28 0.82 -7.65
CA LEU A 119 15.46 0.69 -6.44
C LEU A 119 15.54 1.95 -5.57
N ASP A 120 16.73 2.55 -5.43
CA ASP A 120 16.91 3.81 -4.70
C ASP A 120 16.14 4.96 -5.37
N LYS A 121 16.21 5.07 -6.69
CA LYS A 121 15.43 6.07 -7.44
C LYS A 121 13.92 5.91 -7.22
N GLN A 122 13.41 4.67 -7.27
CA GLN A 122 12.00 4.39 -6.98
C GLN A 122 11.62 4.82 -5.55
N PHE A 123 12.48 4.53 -4.58
CA PHE A 123 12.24 4.92 -3.18
C PHE A 123 12.24 6.43 -2.98
N GLU A 124 13.18 7.14 -3.60
CA GLU A 124 13.26 8.61 -3.49
C GLU A 124 12.00 9.28 -4.05
N LEU A 125 11.35 8.72 -5.07
CA LEU A 125 10.05 9.23 -5.54
C LEU A 125 8.95 9.11 -4.46
N VAL A 126 8.90 7.98 -3.76
CA VAL A 126 7.91 7.73 -2.69
C VAL A 126 8.22 8.60 -1.46
N LYS A 127 9.49 8.74 -1.10
CA LYS A 127 9.95 9.55 0.04
C LYS A 127 9.65 11.04 -0.14
N ASN A 128 9.60 11.52 -1.38
CA ASN A 128 9.29 12.91 -1.71
C ASN A 128 7.80 13.19 -1.90
N LEU A 129 6.92 12.23 -1.59
CA LEU A 129 5.47 12.47 -1.59
C LEU A 129 5.11 13.56 -0.58
N TYR A 130 4.23 14.48 -1.01
CA TYR A 130 3.68 15.49 -0.12
C TYR A 130 2.82 14.82 0.96
N SER A 131 2.98 15.26 2.21
CA SER A 131 2.12 14.80 3.31
C SER A 131 1.24 15.93 3.81
N ASN A 132 -0.07 15.67 3.93
CA ASN A 132 -1.00 16.64 4.50
C ASN A 132 -0.72 16.90 6.00
N ASN A 133 -0.09 15.93 6.68
CA ASN A 133 0.38 16.07 8.05
C ASN A 133 1.41 14.98 8.36
N ASP A 134 2.42 15.32 9.16
CA ASP A 134 3.49 14.39 9.55
C ASP A 134 3.25 13.84 10.97
N GLY A 135 3.53 12.55 11.18
CA GLY A 135 3.69 11.96 12.51
C GLY A 135 2.39 11.69 13.29
N GLY A 136 1.26 11.45 12.61
CA GLY A 136 -0.02 11.07 13.21
C GLY A 136 -0.35 9.57 13.09
N HIS A 137 -1.42 9.15 13.77
CA HIS A 137 -2.04 7.83 13.59
C HIS A 137 -3.44 8.01 13.01
N ILE A 138 -3.74 7.26 11.96
CA ILE A 138 -5.00 7.28 11.22
C ILE A 138 -5.51 5.85 11.15
N PHE A 139 -6.74 5.65 11.62
CA PHE A 139 -7.42 4.36 11.59
C PHE A 139 -8.63 4.44 10.67
N VAL A 140 -8.72 3.48 9.75
CA VAL A 140 -9.77 3.41 8.74
C VAL A 140 -10.55 2.13 8.99
N PRO A 141 -11.64 2.16 9.77
CA PRO A 141 -12.39 0.95 10.08
C PRO A 141 -13.32 0.54 8.93
N ASP A 142 -13.49 -0.77 8.76
CA ASP A 142 -14.62 -1.31 8.02
C ASP A 142 -15.92 -1.23 8.84
N THR A 143 -17.06 -1.55 8.22
CA THR A 143 -18.35 -1.51 8.90
C THR A 143 -18.44 -2.53 10.04
N ASN A 144 -17.83 -3.71 9.87
CA ASN A 144 -17.87 -4.78 10.86
C ASN A 144 -17.13 -4.40 12.15
N ALA A 145 -15.97 -3.75 12.04
CA ALA A 145 -15.19 -3.21 13.15
C ALA A 145 -16.02 -2.21 13.97
N ILE A 146 -16.75 -1.32 13.30
CA ILE A 146 -17.63 -0.36 13.98
C ILE A 146 -18.82 -1.09 14.65
N LEU A 147 -19.36 -2.15 14.05
CA LEU A 147 -20.42 -2.96 14.68
C LEU A 147 -19.94 -3.76 15.89
N ILE A 148 -18.69 -4.24 15.87
CA ILE A 148 -18.05 -4.95 16.98
C ILE A 148 -17.89 -4.01 18.18
N ASN A 149 -17.46 -2.77 17.94
CA ASN A 149 -17.36 -1.75 19.00
C ASN A 149 -17.96 -0.41 18.53
N PRO A 150 -19.26 -0.18 18.77
CA PRO A 150 -19.96 1.03 18.35
C PRO A 150 -19.48 2.32 19.05
N HIS A 151 -18.77 2.19 20.17
CA HIS A 151 -18.32 3.31 21.01
C HIS A 151 -16.97 3.86 20.55
N LEU A 152 -16.95 4.49 19.35
CA LEU A 152 -15.73 5.04 18.74
C LEU A 152 -14.95 6.01 19.65
N ASP A 153 -15.63 6.70 20.56
CA ASP A 153 -15.04 7.62 21.54
C ASP A 153 -14.24 6.90 22.65
N LYS A 154 -14.49 5.61 22.84
CA LYS A 154 -13.77 4.74 23.78
C LYS A 154 -12.62 3.96 23.15
N TRP A 155 -12.46 3.99 21.82
CA TRP A 155 -11.40 3.25 21.15
C TRP A 155 -10.02 3.69 21.66
N THR A 156 -9.14 2.72 21.84
CA THR A 156 -7.74 2.91 22.23
C THR A 156 -6.87 1.91 21.47
N PHE A 157 -5.68 2.33 21.08
CA PHE A 157 -4.70 1.48 20.41
C PHE A 157 -3.37 1.60 21.15
N GLU A 158 -2.66 0.48 21.32
CA GLU A 158 -1.47 0.40 22.18
C GLU A 158 -0.38 1.42 21.82
N ASP A 159 -0.09 1.60 20.54
CA ASP A 159 0.96 2.52 20.06
C ASP A 159 0.44 3.94 19.74
N ALA A 160 -0.86 4.23 19.88
CA ALA A 160 -1.45 5.50 19.44
C ALA A 160 -2.08 6.30 20.59
N VAL A 161 -1.30 7.24 21.14
CA VAL A 161 -1.78 8.18 22.17
C VAL A 161 -2.82 9.16 21.61
N LYS A 162 -2.61 9.62 20.37
CA LYS A 162 -3.51 10.50 19.63
C LYS A 162 -3.74 9.96 18.23
N PHE A 163 -4.99 9.89 17.80
CA PHE A 163 -5.32 9.36 16.50
C PHE A 163 -6.58 9.96 15.87
N GLU A 164 -6.71 9.76 14.57
CA GLU A 164 -7.89 10.08 13.78
C GLU A 164 -8.56 8.79 13.31
N ILE A 165 -9.90 8.76 13.38
CA ILE A 165 -10.71 7.74 12.71
C ILE A 165 -11.26 8.36 11.43
N ILE A 166 -11.00 7.74 10.28
CA ILE A 166 -11.55 8.18 8.99
C ILE A 166 -12.62 7.20 8.53
N LEU A 167 -13.84 7.71 8.35
CA LEU A 167 -14.93 6.96 7.74
C LEU A 167 -14.95 7.20 6.23
N THR A 168 -15.00 6.11 5.47
CA THR A 168 -15.10 6.15 4.01
C THR A 168 -16.58 6.24 3.56
N PRO A 169 -16.84 6.69 2.32
CA PRO A 169 -18.21 6.71 1.78
C PRO A 169 -18.85 5.32 1.73
N SER A 170 -18.05 4.27 1.47
CA SER A 170 -18.53 2.88 1.45
C SER A 170 -19.04 2.43 2.82
N VAL A 171 -18.31 2.72 3.89
CA VAL A 171 -18.69 2.39 5.28
C VAL A 171 -19.95 3.14 5.70
N LEU A 172 -20.04 4.43 5.41
CA LEU A 172 -21.23 5.22 5.71
C LEU A 172 -22.47 4.68 4.98
N SER A 173 -22.31 4.33 3.70
CA SER A 173 -23.39 3.75 2.89
C SER A 173 -23.84 2.39 3.42
N GLU A 174 -22.91 1.55 3.87
CA GLU A 174 -23.22 0.24 4.42
C GLU A 174 -23.94 0.34 5.79
N LEU A 175 -23.50 1.24 6.67
CA LEU A 175 -24.20 1.52 7.93
C LEU A 175 -25.65 1.96 7.70
N ASP A 176 -25.91 2.78 6.67
CA ASP A 176 -27.27 3.19 6.31
C ASP A 176 -28.12 2.04 5.76
N GLN A 177 -27.52 1.11 5.00
CA GLN A 177 -28.20 -0.11 4.54
C GLN A 177 -28.55 -1.04 5.71
N LEU A 178 -27.60 -1.24 6.64
CA LEU A 178 -27.78 -2.12 7.81
C LEU A 178 -28.89 -1.64 8.73
N LYS A 179 -29.11 -0.33 8.85
CA LYS A 179 -30.26 0.23 9.57
C LYS A 179 -31.61 -0.28 9.02
N MET A 180 -31.71 -0.51 7.72
CA MET A 180 -32.96 -0.89 7.05
C MET A 180 -33.11 -2.41 6.92
N VAL A 181 -32.04 -3.11 6.52
CA VAL A 181 -32.09 -4.53 6.10
C VAL A 181 -31.19 -5.42 6.97
N GLY A 182 -30.73 -4.93 8.13
CA GLY A 182 -29.89 -5.71 9.05
C GLY A 182 -30.54 -7.05 9.41
N ARG A 183 -29.73 -8.11 9.40
CA ARG A 183 -30.17 -9.53 9.51
C ARG A 183 -31.01 -9.81 10.76
N ASN A 184 -30.71 -9.13 11.86
CA ASN A 184 -31.46 -9.22 13.10
C ASN A 184 -31.68 -7.82 13.71
N GLU A 185 -32.52 -7.76 14.74
CA GLU A 185 -32.86 -6.51 15.41
C GLU A 185 -31.65 -5.88 16.11
N GLU A 186 -30.76 -6.69 16.67
CA GLU A 186 -29.55 -6.23 17.35
C GLU A 186 -28.62 -5.45 16.41
N VAL A 187 -28.34 -5.99 15.21
CA VAL A 187 -27.51 -5.34 14.19
C VAL A 187 -28.16 -4.04 13.72
N ARG A 188 -29.48 -4.03 13.51
CA ARG A 188 -30.21 -2.81 13.15
C ARG A 188 -30.11 -1.75 14.24
N ASN A 189 -30.24 -2.15 15.51
CA ASN A 189 -30.13 -1.25 16.66
C ASN A 189 -28.71 -0.69 16.83
N LYS A 190 -27.68 -1.53 16.67
CA LYS A 190 -26.27 -1.11 16.66
C LYS A 190 -26.01 -0.09 15.53
N ALA A 191 -26.39 -0.42 14.30
CA ALA A 191 -26.25 0.49 13.15
C ALA A 191 -26.99 1.82 13.37
N GLN A 192 -28.21 1.78 13.92
CA GLN A 192 -28.95 3.00 14.27
C GLN A 192 -28.24 3.84 15.33
N SER A 193 -27.69 3.20 16.37
CA SER A 193 -26.93 3.88 17.42
C SER A 193 -25.67 4.56 16.87
N ILE A 194 -24.94 3.88 15.99
CA ILE A 194 -23.74 4.42 15.31
C ILE A 194 -24.12 5.64 14.46
N ILE A 195 -25.15 5.53 13.61
CA ILE A 195 -25.61 6.65 12.78
C ILE A 195 -26.08 7.84 13.62
N ARG A 196 -26.75 7.60 14.75
CA ARG A 196 -27.12 8.67 15.69
C ARG A 196 -25.88 9.36 16.26
N SER A 197 -24.86 8.59 16.66
CA SER A 197 -23.60 9.11 17.18
C SER A 197 -22.86 9.95 16.13
N ILE A 198 -22.76 9.47 14.88
CA ILE A 198 -22.17 10.22 13.75
C ILE A 198 -22.92 11.54 13.49
N LYS A 199 -24.26 11.53 13.56
CA LYS A 199 -25.07 12.75 13.42
C LYS A 199 -24.81 13.75 14.55
N GLU A 200 -24.66 13.28 15.79
CA GLU A 200 -24.29 14.14 16.92
C GLU A 200 -22.87 14.73 16.75
N TYR A 201 -21.90 13.97 16.23
CA TYR A 201 -20.59 14.52 15.88
C TYR A 201 -20.70 15.59 14.79
N ARG A 202 -21.50 15.37 13.76
CA ARG A 202 -21.78 16.38 12.72
C ARG A 202 -22.44 17.67 13.28
N ARG A 203 -23.18 17.59 14.39
CA ARG A 203 -23.73 18.81 15.05
C ARG A 203 -22.66 19.61 15.79
N ARG A 204 -21.57 18.97 16.22
CA ARG A 204 -20.46 19.61 16.94
C ARG A 204 -19.43 20.26 16.02
N GLY A 205 -19.39 19.88 14.75
CA GLY A 205 -18.46 20.43 13.75
C GLY A 205 -18.61 19.77 12.38
N ARG A 206 -17.73 20.14 11.45
CA ARG A 206 -17.73 19.60 10.09
C ARG A 206 -16.98 18.27 10.06
N LEU A 207 -17.68 17.16 9.83
CA LEU A 207 -17.07 15.84 9.72
C LEU A 207 -15.99 15.76 8.63
N THR A 208 -16.05 16.57 7.58
CA THR A 208 -15.01 16.60 6.54
C THR A 208 -13.71 17.27 7.00
N GLU A 209 -13.76 18.11 8.03
CA GLU A 209 -12.60 18.81 8.61
C GLU A 209 -12.09 18.12 9.89
N GLY A 210 -12.84 17.16 10.43
CA GLY A 210 -12.55 16.46 11.67
C GLY A 210 -13.34 16.99 12.87
N VAL A 211 -13.85 16.09 13.70
CA VAL A 211 -14.60 16.40 14.92
C VAL A 211 -14.00 15.63 16.09
N THR A 212 -13.77 16.30 17.22
CA THR A 212 -13.24 15.63 18.42
C THR A 212 -14.25 14.61 18.98
N LEU A 213 -13.79 13.36 19.13
CA LEU A 213 -14.51 12.30 19.84
C LEU A 213 -14.19 12.37 21.33
N LYS A 214 -12.90 12.29 21.67
CA LYS A 214 -12.39 12.36 23.03
C LYS A 214 -11.23 13.37 23.09
N LYS A 215 -11.37 14.36 23.96
CA LYS A 215 -10.42 15.48 24.08
C LYS A 215 -9.00 14.95 24.29
N ASN A 216 -8.05 15.45 23.49
CA ASN A 216 -6.64 15.07 23.50
C ASN A 216 -6.33 13.60 23.17
N VAL A 217 -7.31 12.82 22.67
CA VAL A 217 -7.13 11.40 22.35
C VAL A 217 -7.54 11.11 20.92
N SER A 218 -8.80 11.36 20.55
CA SER A 218 -9.33 10.92 19.26
C SER A 218 -10.23 11.93 18.59
N MET A 219 -10.19 11.95 17.26
CA MET A 219 -11.13 12.67 16.41
C MET A 219 -11.65 11.78 15.29
N ILE A 220 -12.76 12.19 14.69
CA ILE A 220 -13.41 11.50 13.58
C ILE A 220 -13.53 12.43 12.38
N ARG A 221 -13.17 11.91 11.20
CA ARG A 221 -13.38 12.57 9.91
C ARG A 221 -14.11 11.63 8.96
N ALA A 222 -14.82 12.20 7.99
CA ALA A 222 -15.43 11.45 6.89
C ALA A 222 -14.86 11.96 5.56
N LEU A 223 -14.45 11.03 4.69
CA LEU A 223 -14.10 11.37 3.32
C LEU A 223 -15.35 11.75 2.52
N ALA A 224 -15.19 12.68 1.58
CA ALA A 224 -16.28 13.20 0.76
C ALA A 224 -16.34 12.59 -0.64
N VAL A 225 -15.25 12.01 -1.14
CA VAL A 225 -15.09 11.57 -2.53
C VAL A 225 -14.75 10.08 -2.57
N GLU A 226 -15.26 9.40 -3.59
CA GLU A 226 -14.93 8.00 -3.91
C GLU A 226 -13.52 7.91 -4.51
N PRO A 227 -12.82 6.77 -4.36
CA PRO A 227 -11.49 6.60 -4.93
C PRO A 227 -11.52 6.52 -6.47
N GLU A 228 -10.47 7.03 -7.11
CA GLU A 228 -10.27 6.86 -8.55
C GLU A 228 -9.67 5.47 -8.84
N PHE A 229 -10.50 4.49 -9.20
CA PHE A 229 -10.08 3.09 -9.40
C PHE A 229 -8.97 2.90 -10.44
N GLU A 230 -8.89 3.76 -11.46
CA GLU A 230 -7.80 3.73 -12.45
C GLU A 230 -6.42 4.03 -11.84
N LYS A 231 -6.39 4.63 -10.64
CA LYS A 231 -5.18 4.99 -9.89
C LYS A 231 -4.98 4.11 -8.66
N THR A 232 -5.66 2.97 -8.56
CA THR A 232 -5.49 2.00 -7.46
C THR A 232 -4.86 0.69 -7.95
N PHE A 233 -4.86 -0.35 -7.12
CA PHE A 233 -4.35 -1.67 -7.51
C PHE A 233 -5.18 -2.26 -8.65
N SER A 234 -4.50 -2.85 -9.63
CA SER A 234 -5.12 -3.31 -10.88
C SER A 234 -6.13 -4.44 -10.74
N TRP A 235 -6.09 -5.15 -9.61
CA TRP A 235 -6.97 -6.28 -9.28
C TRP A 235 -8.19 -5.90 -8.43
N LEU A 236 -8.30 -4.64 -7.98
CA LEU A 236 -9.47 -4.16 -7.24
C LEU A 236 -10.66 -3.94 -8.18
N GLN A 237 -11.86 -4.33 -7.73
CA GLN A 237 -13.08 -4.20 -8.52
C GLN A 237 -14.01 -3.12 -7.94
N GLU A 238 -14.47 -2.18 -8.77
CA GLU A 238 -15.30 -1.05 -8.33
C GLU A 238 -16.66 -1.46 -7.75
N ASP A 239 -17.23 -2.56 -8.25
CA ASP A 239 -18.51 -3.09 -7.77
C ASP A 239 -18.39 -3.87 -6.44
N ASN A 240 -17.17 -4.26 -6.06
CA ASN A 240 -16.90 -4.96 -4.82
C ASN A 240 -16.72 -3.95 -3.65
N LYS A 241 -17.52 -4.09 -2.59
CA LYS A 241 -17.51 -3.17 -1.44
C LYS A 241 -16.18 -3.18 -0.67
N ASP A 242 -15.57 -4.35 -0.50
CA ASP A 242 -14.30 -4.50 0.21
C ASP A 242 -13.18 -3.85 -0.60
N ASP A 243 -13.22 -4.02 -1.93
CA ASP A 243 -12.23 -3.41 -2.82
C ASP A 243 -12.37 -1.88 -2.86
N ARG A 244 -13.59 -1.34 -2.81
CA ARG A 244 -13.83 0.10 -2.62
C ARG A 244 -13.28 0.63 -1.31
N LEU A 245 -13.38 -0.15 -0.23
CA LEU A 245 -12.79 0.22 1.05
C LEU A 245 -11.25 0.25 0.95
N LEU A 246 -10.62 -0.77 0.34
CA LEU A 246 -9.17 -0.79 0.11
C LEU A 246 -8.70 0.34 -0.81
N ALA A 247 -9.47 0.64 -1.86
CA ALA A 247 -9.20 1.77 -2.74
C ALA A 247 -9.28 3.11 -1.98
N SER A 248 -10.30 3.29 -1.14
CA SER A 248 -10.42 4.49 -0.28
C SER A 248 -9.29 4.57 0.75
N PHE A 249 -8.90 3.43 1.31
CA PHE A 249 -7.77 3.32 2.23
C PHE A 249 -6.46 3.75 1.57
N MET A 250 -6.26 3.33 0.32
CA MET A 250 -5.11 3.71 -0.50
C MET A 250 -5.04 5.23 -0.73
N GLU A 251 -6.17 5.88 -1.04
CA GLU A 251 -6.23 7.34 -1.19
C GLU A 251 -5.86 8.09 0.11
N ILE A 252 -6.26 7.54 1.26
CA ILE A 252 -5.83 8.09 2.56
C ILE A 252 -4.32 7.94 2.71
N MET A 253 -3.75 6.77 2.40
CA MET A 253 -2.30 6.58 2.50
C MET A 253 -1.51 7.53 1.59
N LYS A 254 -1.99 7.80 0.37
CA LYS A 254 -1.38 8.78 -0.56
C LYS A 254 -1.34 10.19 0.03
N GLY A 255 -2.39 10.60 0.72
CA GLY A 255 -2.46 11.92 1.36
C GLY A 255 -1.67 12.03 2.68
N TYR A 256 -1.30 10.90 3.28
CA TYR A 256 -0.63 10.84 4.59
C TYR A 256 0.55 9.86 4.63
N PRO A 257 1.52 9.95 3.69
CA PRO A 257 2.62 8.98 3.55
C PRO A 257 3.54 8.92 4.78
N ASN A 258 3.66 10.03 5.53
CA ASN A 258 4.47 10.16 6.74
C ASN A 258 3.67 9.98 8.04
N SER A 259 2.42 9.52 7.94
CA SER A 259 1.62 9.11 9.10
C SER A 259 1.41 7.60 9.10
N VAL A 260 1.16 7.05 10.28
CA VAL A 260 0.75 5.67 10.43
C VAL A 260 -0.71 5.57 10.02
N VAL A 261 -1.01 4.90 8.92
CA VAL A 261 -2.38 4.72 8.42
C VAL A 261 -2.69 3.22 8.46
N ILE A 262 -3.75 2.82 9.14
CA ILE A 262 -4.05 1.41 9.44
C ILE A 262 -5.52 1.10 9.15
N LEU A 263 -5.75 0.00 8.43
CA LEU A 263 -7.07 -0.57 8.21
C LEU A 263 -7.53 -1.29 9.49
N VAL A 264 -8.72 -1.00 10.00
CA VAL A 264 -9.26 -1.69 11.17
C VAL A 264 -10.35 -2.66 10.72
N THR A 265 -10.06 -3.95 10.78
CA THR A 265 -10.95 -5.02 10.31
C THR A 265 -10.67 -6.35 11.01
N SER A 266 -11.74 -7.11 11.26
CA SER A 266 -11.70 -8.50 11.71
C SER A 266 -12.09 -9.49 10.61
N ASP A 267 -12.29 -9.02 9.37
CA ASP A 267 -12.70 -9.86 8.24
C ASP A 267 -11.47 -10.50 7.59
N ILE A 268 -11.39 -11.82 7.65
CA ILE A 268 -10.25 -12.61 7.13
C ILE A 268 -10.03 -12.37 5.63
N ASN A 269 -11.09 -12.19 4.83
CA ASN A 269 -10.92 -11.96 3.39
C ASN A 269 -10.32 -10.58 3.13
N LEU A 270 -10.77 -9.57 3.88
CA LEU A 270 -10.22 -8.22 3.78
C LEU A 270 -8.77 -8.17 4.28
N GLN A 271 -8.45 -8.87 5.37
CA GLN A 271 -7.08 -9.02 5.87
C GLN A 271 -6.17 -9.68 4.83
N ASN A 272 -6.61 -10.78 4.20
CA ASN A 272 -5.83 -11.45 3.15
C ASN A 272 -5.53 -10.53 1.95
N LYS A 273 -6.52 -9.72 1.54
CA LYS A 273 -6.33 -8.72 0.47
C LYS A 273 -5.36 -7.62 0.90
N ALA A 274 -5.47 -7.14 2.14
CA ALA A 274 -4.55 -6.16 2.70
C ALA A 274 -3.11 -6.70 2.77
N GLU A 275 -2.92 -7.95 3.24
CA GLU A 275 -1.61 -8.62 3.25
C GLU A 275 -1.00 -8.73 1.85
N TYR A 276 -1.81 -9.17 0.87
CA TYR A 276 -1.38 -9.27 -0.53
C TYR A 276 -0.91 -7.91 -1.08
N ALA A 277 -1.63 -6.84 -0.72
CA ALA A 277 -1.34 -5.46 -1.09
C ALA A 277 -0.24 -4.79 -0.25
N ARG A 278 0.31 -5.49 0.77
CA ARG A 278 1.23 -4.94 1.78
C ARG A 278 0.66 -3.75 2.55
N LEU A 279 -0.65 -3.74 2.77
CA LEU A 279 -1.38 -2.72 3.51
C LEU A 279 -1.47 -3.12 4.99
N PRO A 280 -1.15 -2.22 5.94
CA PRO A 280 -1.20 -2.53 7.35
C PRO A 280 -2.64 -2.59 7.86
N PHE A 281 -2.94 -3.56 8.72
CA PHE A 281 -4.24 -3.71 9.37
C PHE A 281 -4.12 -4.14 10.84
N LEU A 282 -5.20 -3.92 11.59
CA LEU A 282 -5.36 -4.36 12.97
C LEU A 282 -6.81 -4.78 13.23
N GLU A 283 -7.00 -5.59 14.27
CA GLU A 283 -8.32 -5.91 14.81
C GLU A 283 -8.94 -4.70 15.53
N PRO A 284 -10.28 -4.56 15.54
CA PRO A 284 -10.95 -3.51 16.30
C PRO A 284 -10.72 -3.67 17.81
N PRO A 285 -10.63 -2.55 18.56
CA PRO A 285 -10.63 -2.60 20.02
C PRO A 285 -11.89 -3.29 20.53
N LYS A 286 -11.75 -4.21 21.50
CA LYS A 286 -12.89 -4.93 22.08
C LYS A 286 -13.83 -3.96 22.80
N GLU A 287 -15.12 -4.29 22.78
CA GLU A 287 -16.14 -3.60 23.57
C GLU A 287 -15.97 -4.03 25.05
N GLU A 288 -15.34 -3.17 25.87
CA GLU A 288 -15.25 -3.32 27.34
C GLU A 288 -16.44 -2.68 28.06
#